data_AF-A0ABD7FAR1-F1
#
_entry.id   AF-A0ABD7FAR1-F1
#
_cell.length_a   1.000
_cell.length_b   1.000
_cell.length_c   1.000
_cell.angle_alpha   90.00
_cell.angle_beta   90.00
_cell.angle_gamma   90.00
#
_symmetry.space_group_name_H-M   'P 1'
#
loop_
_entity.id
_entity.type
_entity.pdbx_description
1 polymer ?
#
loop_
_entity_poly.entity_id
_entity_poly.type
_entity_poly.pdbx_seq_one_letter_code
_entity_poly.pdbx_strand_id
1 'polypeptide(L)'
;MKLKFLSLLLFVSFSSHSSNISRIICKPSNSNDTATSAIWPQPYLLNDKLCFNIRIDSGNACVADGKKTTWFTESVIIMQNNESLGRDDTWFRVNRPTINDLRIEYTVEASRDKVNWIPQSHVTINRISGEAIDWAIYEHGGTSYQCHLEGKKI
;
A
#
# COMPACT_ATOMS: atom_id res chain seq x y z
N MET A 1 26.34 -58.26 -19.68
CA MET A 1 25.47 -57.14 -19.26
C MET A 1 26.30 -56.13 -18.47
N LYS A 2 26.50 -54.90 -18.96
CA LYS A 2 26.83 -53.75 -18.10
C LYS A 2 26.15 -52.50 -18.66
N LEU A 3 25.26 -51.93 -17.85
CA LEU A 3 24.35 -50.85 -18.18
C LEU A 3 25.10 -49.52 -18.41
N LYS A 4 24.66 -48.81 -19.45
CA LYS A 4 25.01 -47.42 -19.75
C LYS A 4 24.37 -46.51 -18.69
N PHE A 5 25.15 -45.65 -18.04
CA PHE A 5 24.63 -44.53 -17.25
C PHE A 5 24.69 -43.26 -18.09
N LEU A 6 23.52 -42.82 -18.54
CA LEU A 6 23.31 -41.51 -19.18
C LEU A 6 23.04 -40.50 -18.07
N SER A 7 23.98 -39.60 -17.80
CA SER A 7 23.82 -38.53 -16.82
C SER A 7 23.06 -37.36 -17.45
N LEU A 8 21.83 -37.12 -17.01
CA LEU A 8 21.00 -36.00 -17.46
C LEU A 8 21.27 -34.78 -16.55
N LEU A 9 21.97 -33.77 -17.09
CA LEU A 9 22.18 -32.48 -16.43
C LEU A 9 20.89 -31.65 -16.50
N LEU A 10 20.20 -31.51 -15.36
CA LEU A 10 19.08 -30.57 -15.18
C LEU A 10 19.61 -29.14 -15.12
N PHE A 11 19.52 -28.42 -16.24
CA PHE A 11 19.67 -26.95 -16.25
C PHE A 11 18.44 -26.34 -15.58
N VAL A 12 18.56 -25.95 -14.31
CA VAL A 12 17.57 -25.12 -13.63
C VAL A 12 17.80 -23.68 -14.09
N SER A 13 17.04 -23.27 -15.10
CA SER A 13 16.97 -21.87 -15.53
C SER A 13 16.34 -21.06 -14.40
N PHE A 14 17.16 -20.34 -13.63
CA PHE A 14 16.64 -19.32 -12.71
C PHE A 14 16.12 -18.15 -13.54
N SER A 15 14.83 -18.16 -13.86
CA SER A 15 14.16 -16.98 -14.41
C SER A 15 14.25 -15.86 -13.39
N SER A 16 15.15 -14.91 -13.63
CA SER A 16 15.25 -13.66 -12.88
C SER A 16 13.92 -12.92 -13.01
N HIS A 17 13.02 -13.09 -12.04
CA HIS A 17 11.79 -12.33 -11.96
C HIS A 17 12.17 -10.88 -11.67
N SER A 18 12.25 -10.07 -12.73
CA SER A 18 12.47 -8.65 -12.62
C SER A 18 11.26 -8.04 -11.91
N SER A 19 11.38 -7.73 -10.61
CA SER A 19 10.31 -7.12 -9.84
C SER A 19 9.82 -5.85 -10.53
N ASN A 20 8.54 -5.79 -10.90
CA ASN A 20 7.94 -4.62 -11.51
C ASN A 20 7.46 -3.69 -10.40
N ILE A 21 8.15 -2.57 -10.22
CA ILE A 21 7.80 -1.54 -9.25
C ILE A 21 7.27 -0.34 -10.03
N SER A 22 6.03 0.05 -9.75
CA SER A 22 5.42 1.28 -10.26
C SER A 22 5.10 2.20 -9.10
N ARG A 23 5.75 3.36 -9.05
CA ARG A 23 5.46 4.35 -8.01
C ARG A 23 4.15 5.05 -8.32
N ILE A 24 3.30 5.21 -7.32
CA ILE A 24 2.11 6.05 -7.42
C ILE A 24 2.49 7.42 -6.84
N ILE A 25 2.61 8.41 -7.72
CA ILE A 25 2.94 9.78 -7.32
C ILE A 25 1.64 10.57 -7.37
N CYS A 26 1.24 11.15 -6.24
CA CYS A 26 0.04 11.95 -6.10
C CYS A 26 0.42 13.36 -5.63
N LYS A 27 -0.22 14.38 -6.19
CA LYS A 27 -0.08 15.77 -5.78
C LYS A 27 -1.46 16.36 -5.48
N PRO A 28 -1.62 17.22 -4.47
CA PRO A 28 -2.90 17.87 -4.21
C PRO A 28 -3.43 18.57 -5.47
N SER A 29 -4.71 18.37 -5.79
CA SER A 29 -5.33 18.95 -6.99
C SER A 29 -5.51 20.46 -6.87
N ASN A 30 -5.61 20.97 -5.64
CA ASN A 30 -5.67 22.41 -5.35
C ASN A 30 -4.37 22.83 -4.65
N SER A 31 -3.61 23.72 -5.27
CA SER A 31 -2.33 24.23 -4.73
C SER A 31 -2.50 25.19 -3.55
N ASN A 32 -3.74 25.66 -3.31
CA ASN A 32 -4.08 26.50 -2.16
C ASN A 32 -4.53 25.69 -0.94
N ASP A 33 -4.69 24.36 -1.06
CA ASP A 33 -5.01 23.52 0.08
C ASP A 33 -3.77 23.31 0.96
N THR A 34 -3.96 23.41 2.27
CA THR A 34 -2.94 23.11 3.29
C THR A 34 -2.68 21.61 3.44
N ALA A 35 -3.32 20.79 2.61
CA ALA A 35 -3.24 19.34 2.66
C ALA A 35 -1.83 18.83 2.37
N THR A 36 -1.48 17.70 2.98
CA THR A 36 -0.17 17.08 2.82
C THR A 36 0.13 16.80 1.36
N SER A 37 1.40 16.96 0.97
CA SER A 37 1.83 16.78 -0.43
C SER A 37 1.65 15.37 -1.01
N ALA A 38 1.21 14.39 -0.21
CA ALA A 38 1.03 13.00 -0.62
C ALA A 38 -0.04 12.27 0.22
N ILE A 39 -0.68 11.26 -0.38
CA ILE A 39 -1.55 10.29 0.29
C ILE A 39 -0.76 9.54 1.36
N TRP A 40 -1.35 9.34 2.54
CA TRP A 40 -0.71 8.60 3.64
C TRP A 40 -1.40 7.25 3.94
N PRO A 41 -0.65 6.15 4.07
CA PRO A 41 0.76 5.99 3.70
C PRO A 41 0.94 6.02 2.17
N GLN A 42 2.11 6.45 1.69
CA GLN A 42 2.35 6.54 0.24
C GLN A 42 2.28 5.16 -0.44
N PRO A 43 1.34 4.94 -1.38
CA PRO A 43 1.19 3.65 -2.03
C PRO A 43 2.13 3.49 -3.24
N TYR A 44 2.46 2.25 -3.57
CA TYR A 44 3.13 1.86 -4.82
C TYR A 44 2.70 0.44 -5.23
N LEU A 45 2.90 0.08 -6.49
CA LEU A 45 2.67 -1.28 -6.98
C LEU A 45 3.98 -2.05 -7.05
N LEU A 46 4.01 -3.27 -6.50
CA LEU A 46 5.09 -4.24 -6.64
C LEU A 46 4.49 -5.57 -7.12
N ASN A 47 4.78 -5.95 -8.36
CA ASN A 47 4.24 -7.17 -8.98
C ASN A 47 2.71 -7.27 -8.78
N ASP A 48 1.99 -6.22 -9.15
CA ASP A 48 0.53 -6.08 -9.04
C ASP A 48 -0.04 -6.12 -7.62
N LYS A 49 0.81 -6.11 -6.59
CA LYS A 49 0.41 -5.89 -5.19
C LYS A 49 0.50 -4.42 -4.86
N LEU A 50 -0.49 -3.92 -4.12
CA LEU A 50 -0.44 -2.61 -3.49
C LEU A 50 0.46 -2.70 -2.27
N CYS A 51 1.50 -1.90 -2.22
CA CYS A 51 2.43 -1.80 -1.11
C CYS A 51 2.49 -0.37 -0.57
N PHE A 52 2.87 -0.23 0.70
CA PHE A 52 2.96 1.05 1.37
C PHE A 52 4.41 1.38 1.75
N ASN A 53 4.86 2.59 1.43
CA ASN A 53 6.17 3.09 1.84
C ASN A 53 6.08 3.61 3.29
N ILE A 54 6.27 2.71 4.25
CA ILE A 54 6.14 2.99 5.69
C ILE A 54 7.18 2.19 6.48
N ARG A 55 7.49 2.63 7.71
CA ARG A 55 8.25 1.83 8.67
C ARG A 55 7.40 0.64 9.13
N ILE A 56 7.99 -0.55 9.08
CA ILE A 56 7.39 -1.80 9.54
C ILE A 56 8.37 -2.45 10.51
N ASP A 57 7.94 -2.70 11.73
CA ASP A 57 8.72 -3.45 12.71
C ASP A 57 8.40 -4.95 12.61
N SER A 58 7.17 -5.33 12.23
CA SER A 58 6.85 -6.71 11.83
C SER A 58 5.64 -6.82 10.88
N GLY A 59 5.52 -7.94 10.17
CA GLY A 59 4.41 -8.21 9.26
C GLY A 59 4.69 -7.82 7.80
N ASN A 60 3.65 -7.43 7.06
CA ASN A 60 3.75 -7.10 5.64
C ASN A 60 2.83 -5.92 5.30
N ALA A 61 3.34 -4.94 4.55
CA ALA A 61 2.55 -3.81 4.06
C ALA A 61 2.26 -3.89 2.55
N CYS A 62 2.42 -5.07 1.95
CA CYS A 62 1.98 -5.38 0.60
C CYS A 62 0.73 -6.27 0.64
N VAL A 63 -0.24 -5.98 -0.23
CA VAL A 63 -1.52 -6.68 -0.32
C VAL A 63 -1.90 -6.91 -1.78
N ALA A 64 -2.36 -8.12 -2.08
CA ALA A 64 -2.94 -8.44 -3.38
C ALA A 64 -4.43 -8.10 -3.43
N ASP A 65 -4.99 -8.01 -4.64
CA ASP A 65 -6.41 -7.73 -4.85
C ASP A 65 -7.32 -8.68 -4.04
N GLY A 66 -8.31 -8.11 -3.35
CA GLY A 66 -9.25 -8.84 -2.51
C GLY A 66 -8.64 -9.56 -1.30
N LYS A 67 -7.34 -9.40 -1.01
CA LYS A 67 -6.65 -10.02 0.13
C LYS A 67 -6.54 -9.08 1.32
N LYS A 68 -5.99 -9.59 2.41
CA LYS A 68 -5.71 -8.83 3.63
C LYS A 68 -4.20 -8.78 3.84
N THR A 69 -3.73 -7.65 4.34
CA THR A 69 -2.37 -7.52 4.89
C THR A 69 -2.42 -6.85 6.25
N THR A 70 -1.38 -7.05 7.06
CA THR A 70 -1.28 -6.50 8.40
C THR A 70 0.18 -6.30 8.75
N TRP A 71 0.50 -5.14 9.31
CA TRP A 71 1.84 -4.81 9.79
C TRP A 71 1.77 -4.14 11.15
N PHE A 72 2.91 -4.16 11.84
CA PHE A 72 3.10 -3.58 13.15
C PHE A 72 4.15 -2.48 13.06
N THR A 73 3.89 -1.39 13.77
CA THR A 73 4.83 -0.29 13.92
C THR A 73 4.79 0.18 15.38
N GLU A 74 5.95 0.23 16.01
CA GLU A 74 6.13 0.69 17.38
C GLU A 74 6.03 2.22 17.46
N SER A 75 5.57 2.72 18.59
CA SER A 75 5.66 4.15 18.93
C SER A 75 5.05 5.10 17.89
N VAL A 76 3.85 4.79 17.38
CA VAL A 76 3.09 5.61 16.43
C VAL A 76 2.01 6.43 17.15
N ILE A 77 1.86 7.68 16.72
CA ILE A 77 0.73 8.54 17.09
C ILE A 77 -0.35 8.34 16.02
N ILE A 78 -1.56 8.00 16.46
CA ILE A 78 -2.74 7.92 15.60
C ILE A 78 -3.74 8.99 16.00
N MET A 79 -4.46 9.53 15.02
CA MET A 79 -5.48 10.54 15.23
C MET A 79 -6.87 9.91 15.08
N GLN A 80 -7.80 10.29 15.93
CA GLN A 80 -9.21 9.93 15.82
C GLN A 80 -10.05 11.16 16.17
N ASN A 81 -11.00 11.54 15.30
CA ASN A 81 -11.87 12.71 15.53
C ASN A 81 -11.09 13.99 15.89
N ASN A 82 -9.97 14.24 15.18
CA ASN A 82 -9.07 15.37 15.43
C ASN A 82 -8.34 15.35 16.80
N GLU A 83 -8.40 14.24 17.54
CA GLU A 83 -7.68 14.04 18.80
C GLU A 83 -6.59 12.97 18.66
N SER A 84 -5.45 13.21 19.33
CA SER A 84 -4.37 12.24 19.40
C SER A 84 -4.71 11.16 20.41
N LEU A 85 -4.62 9.88 20.01
CA LEU A 85 -4.71 8.75 20.93
C LEU A 85 -3.38 8.45 21.64
N GLY A 86 -2.43 9.38 21.60
CA GLY A 86 -1.10 9.21 22.18
C GLY A 86 -0.17 8.36 21.30
N ARG A 87 1.11 8.36 21.70
CA ARG A 87 2.15 7.53 21.09
C ARG A 87 2.13 6.16 21.77
N ASP A 88 1.95 5.12 20.97
CA ASP A 88 1.94 3.74 21.45
C ASP A 88 2.22 2.79 20.27
N ASP A 89 2.25 1.50 20.49
CA ASP A 89 2.44 0.48 19.48
C ASP A 89 1.14 0.22 18.68
N THR A 90 1.23 0.20 17.35
CA THR A 90 0.04 0.10 16.47
C THR A 90 0.15 -1.06 15.51
N TRP A 91 -0.93 -1.80 15.39
CA TRP A 91 -1.19 -2.69 14.27
C TRP A 91 -1.97 -1.95 13.20
N PHE A 92 -1.48 -2.01 11.97
CA PHE A 92 -2.17 -1.50 10.80
C PHE A 92 -2.61 -2.64 9.90
N ARG A 93 -3.70 -2.44 9.17
CA ARG A 93 -4.13 -3.39 8.14
C ARG A 93 -4.76 -2.69 6.95
N VAL A 94 -4.75 -3.41 5.84
CA VAL A 94 -5.63 -3.18 4.69
C VAL A 94 -6.40 -4.46 4.43
N ASN A 95 -7.72 -4.37 4.31
CA ASN A 95 -8.60 -5.52 4.15
C ASN A 95 -9.38 -5.42 2.83
N ARG A 96 -9.19 -6.41 1.95
CA ARG A 96 -9.87 -6.55 0.66
C ARG A 96 -9.84 -5.28 -0.21
N PRO A 97 -8.64 -4.77 -0.56
CA PRO A 97 -8.55 -3.65 -1.48
C PRO A 97 -9.03 -4.09 -2.87
N THR A 98 -9.48 -3.13 -3.67
CA THR A 98 -9.67 -3.31 -5.12
C THR A 98 -8.42 -2.84 -5.83
N ILE A 99 -7.79 -3.69 -6.62
CA ILE A 99 -6.61 -3.37 -7.42
C ILE A 99 -6.83 -3.93 -8.82
N ASN A 100 -7.27 -3.10 -9.75
CA ASN A 100 -7.48 -3.48 -11.15
C ASN A 100 -7.10 -2.33 -12.08
N ASP A 101 -7.25 -2.48 -13.39
CA ASP A 101 -6.84 -1.48 -14.38
C ASP A 101 -7.64 -0.18 -14.36
N LEU A 102 -8.83 -0.20 -13.75
CA LEU A 102 -9.71 0.97 -13.65
C LEU A 102 -9.40 1.78 -12.40
N ARG A 103 -9.17 1.11 -11.26
CA ARG A 103 -9.03 1.78 -9.97
C ARG A 103 -8.21 1.01 -8.95
N ILE A 104 -7.65 1.76 -8.02
CA ILE A 104 -7.13 1.28 -6.74
C ILE A 104 -8.03 1.86 -5.64
N GLU A 105 -8.57 1.01 -4.78
CA GLU A 105 -9.42 1.42 -3.66
C GLU A 105 -9.03 0.63 -2.41
N TYR A 106 -8.76 1.32 -1.30
CA TYR A 106 -8.36 0.68 -0.05
C TYR A 106 -8.70 1.53 1.17
N THR A 107 -8.71 0.88 2.33
CA THR A 107 -8.81 1.55 3.63
C THR A 107 -7.69 1.05 4.52
N VAL A 108 -6.94 1.98 5.09
CA VAL A 108 -5.96 1.70 6.14
C VAL A 108 -6.66 1.83 7.48
N GLU A 109 -6.60 0.78 8.29
CA GLU A 109 -7.14 0.76 9.64
C GLU A 109 -6.02 0.56 10.65
N ALA A 110 -6.15 1.15 11.84
CA ALA A 110 -5.23 1.03 12.96
C ALA A 110 -5.89 0.34 14.15
N SER A 111 -5.12 -0.37 14.96
CA SER A 111 -5.58 -1.05 16.17
C SER A 111 -4.46 -1.17 17.20
N ARG A 112 -4.80 -0.95 18.47
CA ARG A 112 -3.89 -1.16 19.61
C ARG A 112 -3.93 -2.60 20.14
N ASP A 113 -5.03 -3.31 19.91
CA ASP A 113 -5.34 -4.62 20.50
C ASP A 113 -5.59 -5.73 19.46
N LYS A 114 -5.53 -5.42 18.16
CA LYS A 114 -5.92 -6.27 17.02
C LYS A 114 -7.39 -6.68 16.97
N VAL A 115 -8.23 -6.14 17.86
CA VAL A 115 -9.65 -6.45 17.96
C VAL A 115 -10.47 -5.27 17.48
N ASN A 116 -10.18 -4.08 18.01
CA ASN A 116 -10.83 -2.83 17.67
C ASN A 116 -10.02 -2.11 16.60
N TRP A 117 -10.58 -2.04 15.39
CA TRP A 117 -9.93 -1.44 14.24
C TRP A 117 -10.61 -0.12 13.90
N ILE A 118 -9.81 0.94 13.87
CA ILE A 118 -10.25 2.30 13.61
C ILE A 118 -9.75 2.69 12.22
N PRO A 119 -10.63 3.02 11.28
CA PRO A 119 -10.24 3.55 9.99
C PRO A 119 -9.38 4.82 10.14
N GLN A 120 -8.27 4.90 9.41
CA GLN A 120 -7.35 6.05 9.41
C GLN A 120 -7.45 6.83 8.10
N SER A 121 -7.55 6.12 6.98
CA SER A 121 -7.65 6.70 5.65
C SER A 121 -8.46 5.77 4.75
N HIS A 122 -9.30 6.34 3.90
CA HIS A 122 -9.95 5.65 2.79
C HIS A 122 -9.56 6.33 1.47
N VAL A 123 -8.90 5.57 0.60
CA VAL A 123 -8.31 6.08 -0.63
C VAL A 123 -8.98 5.45 -1.83
N THR A 124 -9.36 6.29 -2.80
CA THR A 124 -9.74 5.88 -4.15
C THR A 124 -8.82 6.56 -5.15
N ILE A 125 -8.29 5.81 -6.11
CA ILE A 125 -7.47 6.29 -7.23
C ILE A 125 -8.07 5.74 -8.52
N ASN A 126 -8.52 6.62 -9.41
CA ASN A 126 -8.87 6.28 -10.77
C ASN A 126 -7.57 6.14 -11.58
N ARG A 127 -7.27 4.93 -12.08
CA ARG A 127 -6.02 4.67 -12.81
C ARG A 127 -6.03 5.18 -14.24
N ILE A 128 -7.19 5.56 -14.77
CA ILE A 128 -7.37 6.12 -16.11
C ILE A 128 -7.20 7.64 -16.06
N SER A 129 -8.00 8.33 -15.23
CA SER A 129 -7.93 9.80 -15.13
C SER A 129 -6.79 10.28 -14.24
N GLY A 130 -6.29 9.42 -13.35
CA GLY A 130 -5.31 9.80 -12.32
C GLY A 130 -5.95 10.51 -11.13
N GLU A 131 -7.24 10.84 -11.16
CA GLU A 131 -7.91 11.49 -10.04
C GLU A 131 -7.94 10.57 -8.83
N ALA A 132 -7.64 11.11 -7.66
CA ALA A 132 -7.68 10.39 -6.41
C ALA A 132 -8.28 11.23 -5.29
N ILE A 133 -8.84 10.54 -4.30
CA ILE A 133 -9.35 11.14 -3.08
C ILE A 133 -8.85 10.31 -1.90
N ASP A 134 -8.24 10.98 -0.93
CA ASP A 134 -7.91 10.41 0.39
C ASP A 134 -8.83 11.04 1.42
N TRP A 135 -9.76 10.26 1.95
CA TRP A 135 -10.53 10.62 3.12
C TRP A 135 -9.71 10.24 4.35
N ALA A 136 -8.82 11.14 4.77
CA ALA A 136 -8.21 11.07 6.08
C ALA A 136 -9.32 11.18 7.12
N ILE A 137 -9.60 10.11 7.87
CA ILE A 137 -10.84 10.00 8.67
C ILE A 137 -10.81 10.90 9.91
N TYR A 138 -9.65 11.50 10.22
CA TYR A 138 -9.51 12.55 11.21
C TYR A 138 -9.80 13.97 10.66
N GLU A 139 -9.94 14.14 9.35
CA GLU A 139 -10.27 15.41 8.68
C GLU A 139 -11.73 15.38 8.21
N HIS A 140 -12.46 16.49 8.38
CA HIS A 140 -13.89 16.60 8.01
C HIS A 140 -14.13 16.69 6.48
N GLY A 141 -13.19 16.21 5.65
CA GLY A 141 -13.26 16.26 4.20
C GLY A 141 -12.17 15.41 3.55
N GLY A 142 -12.42 14.96 2.32
CA GLY A 142 -11.43 14.21 1.54
C GLY A 142 -10.49 15.17 0.83
N THR A 143 -9.18 14.90 0.90
CA THR A 143 -8.20 15.61 0.10
C THR A 143 -8.19 15.04 -1.32
N SER A 144 -8.38 15.91 -2.32
CA SER A 144 -8.30 15.54 -3.72
C SER A 144 -6.86 15.61 -4.24
N TYR A 145 -6.45 14.59 -4.98
CA TYR A 145 -5.13 14.50 -5.60
C TYR A 145 -5.23 14.20 -7.10
N GLN A 146 -4.21 14.62 -7.84
CA GLN A 146 -3.90 14.14 -9.17
C GLN A 146 -2.70 13.19 -9.08
N CYS A 147 -2.91 11.95 -9.50
CA CYS A 147 -1.94 10.88 -9.44
C CYS A 147 -1.50 10.40 -10.82
N HIS A 148 -0.27 9.92 -10.91
CA HIS A 148 0.23 9.18 -12.08
C HIS A 148 1.12 8.02 -11.64
N LEU A 149 1.23 7.02 -12.51
CA LEU A 149 2.16 5.91 -12.32
C LEU A 149 3.49 6.27 -12.97
N GLU A 150 4.55 6.33 -12.16
CA GLU A 150 5.91 6.34 -12.70
C GLU A 150 6.37 4.90 -12.89
N GLY A 151 6.61 4.53 -14.16
CA GLY A 151 7.20 3.24 -14.51
C GLY A 151 8.62 3.09 -13.97
N LYS A 152 9.14 1.86 -14.06
CA LYS A 152 10.49 1.47 -13.68
C LYS A 152 11.52 2.55 -14.04
N LYS A 153 12.16 3.16 -13.04
CA LYS A 153 13.51 3.70 -13.24
C LYS A 153 14.41 2.48 -13.41
N ILE A 154 14.80 2.21 -14.65
CA ILE A 154 15.78 1.19 -15.03
C ILE A 154 17.13 1.60 -14.49
#